data_AF-A0A9X2DEV9-F1
#
_entry.id   AF-A0A9X2DEV9-F1
#
_cell.length_a   1.000
_cell.length_b   1.000
_cell.length_c   1.000
_cell.angle_alpha   90.00
_cell.angle_beta   90.00
_cell.angle_gamma   90.00
#
_symmetry.space_group_name_H-M   'P 1'
#
loop_
_entity.id
_entity.type
_entity.pdbx_description
1 polymer ?
#
loop_
_entity_poly.entity_id
_entity_poly.type
_entity_poly.pdbx_seq_one_letter_code
_entity_poly.pdbx_strand_id
1 'polypeptide(L)'
;MLKLLSDIAPKAAVAAVVLWAGANYLVIGPEVATRVVRADHLPMCQRNFSEMTLNAAKRKAEELPPPAVDASKEMAASQLRALQDNPMMQELNRMGLGQAFGIDQTLNMSLRQYEEQKRAAIEAYNRSVERIKADTATTLGKAGDVCGCVADTAISETRTEWAIFSGTLGLIRPAPLKAFDERMAQTFGAGVCSAKAGA
;
A
#
# COMPACT_ATOMS: atom_id res chain seq x y z
N MET A 1 48.52 17.95 -13.76
CA MET A 1 48.30 16.67 -14.46
C MET A 1 47.94 16.80 -15.94
N LEU A 2 47.31 17.88 -16.40
CA LEU A 2 46.99 18.10 -17.83
C LEU A 2 48.20 18.20 -18.78
N LYS A 3 49.40 18.56 -18.29
CA LYS A 3 50.62 18.65 -19.12
C LYS A 3 51.11 17.30 -19.64
N LEU A 4 50.92 16.20 -18.90
CA LEU A 4 51.38 14.87 -19.35
C LEU A 4 50.51 14.27 -20.47
N LEU A 5 49.23 14.63 -20.55
CA LEU A 5 48.33 14.16 -21.62
C LEU A 5 48.53 14.94 -22.93
N SER A 6 49.11 16.14 -22.86
CA SER A 6 49.36 17.03 -24.01
C SER A 6 50.49 16.54 -24.91
N ASP A 7 51.40 15.69 -24.43
CA ASP A 7 52.56 15.23 -25.22
C ASP A 7 52.31 13.89 -25.93
N ILE A 8 51.27 13.14 -25.55
CA ILE A 8 51.01 11.78 -26.06
C ILE A 8 49.74 11.72 -26.94
N ALA A 9 48.79 12.64 -26.76
CA ALA A 9 47.58 12.71 -27.57
C ALA A 9 47.39 14.13 -28.13
N PRO A 10 46.88 14.28 -29.37
CA PRO A 10 46.52 15.60 -29.90
C PRO A 10 45.58 16.31 -28.92
N LYS A 11 45.80 17.60 -28.65
CA LYS A 11 44.91 18.40 -27.77
C LYS A 11 43.42 18.26 -28.18
N ALA A 12 43.18 18.07 -29.47
CA ALA A 12 41.86 17.78 -30.03
C ALA A 12 41.26 16.44 -29.53
N ALA A 13 42.08 15.39 -29.38
CA ALA A 13 41.62 14.11 -28.84
C ALA A 13 41.28 14.21 -27.35
N VAL A 14 42.08 14.92 -26.56
CA VAL A 14 41.77 15.17 -25.15
C VAL A 14 40.49 15.99 -25.00
N ALA A 15 40.33 17.05 -25.79
CA ALA A 15 39.11 17.86 -25.81
C ALA A 15 37.88 17.02 -26.22
N ALA A 16 38.01 16.17 -27.24
CA ALA A 16 36.93 15.27 -27.67
C ALA A 16 36.53 14.27 -26.59
N VAL A 17 37.49 13.68 -25.87
CA VAL A 17 37.21 12.76 -24.75
C VAL A 17 36.49 13.47 -23.61
N VAL A 18 36.92 14.69 -23.26
CA VAL A 18 36.25 15.49 -22.22
C VAL A 18 34.83 15.85 -22.62
N LEU A 19 34.62 16.28 -23.88
CA LEU A 19 33.29 16.59 -24.40
C LEU A 19 32.39 15.34 -24.45
N TRP A 20 32.93 14.20 -24.87
CA TRP A 20 32.21 12.92 -24.90
C TRP A 20 31.81 12.46 -23.50
N ALA A 21 32.74 12.52 -22.54
CA ALA A 21 32.46 12.17 -21.14
C ALA A 21 31.42 13.12 -20.52
N GLY A 22 31.53 14.42 -20.79
CA GLY A 22 30.57 15.42 -20.32
C GLY A 22 29.16 15.20 -20.89
N ALA A 23 29.05 14.94 -22.20
CA ALA A 23 27.78 14.65 -22.86
C ALA A 23 27.13 13.37 -22.32
N ASN A 24 27.93 12.32 -22.08
CA ASN A 24 27.43 11.07 -21.49
C ASN A 24 26.97 11.24 -20.05
N TYR A 25 27.68 12.02 -19.24
CA TYR A 25 27.32 12.24 -17.84
C TYR A 25 26.09 13.12 -17.65
N LEU A 26 25.96 14.16 -18.48
CA LEU A 26 24.91 15.17 -18.31
C LEU A 26 23.63 14.85 -19.08
N VAL A 27 23.73 14.23 -20.26
CA VAL A 27 22.59 14.09 -21.19
C VAL A 27 22.28 12.63 -21.48
N ILE A 28 23.24 11.86 -22.01
CA ILE A 28 22.96 10.53 -22.57
C ILE A 28 22.72 9.50 -21.46
N GLY A 29 23.56 9.48 -20.43
CA GLY A 29 23.49 8.55 -19.31
C GLY A 29 22.13 8.58 -18.59
N PRO A 30 21.64 9.76 -18.14
CA PRO A 30 20.32 9.87 -17.50
C PRO A 30 19.15 9.43 -18.39
N GLU A 31 19.20 9.72 -19.69
CA GLU A 31 18.16 9.32 -20.63
C GLU A 31 18.14 7.80 -20.85
N VAL A 32 19.32 7.18 -21.01
CA VAL A 32 19.46 5.72 -21.10
C VAL A 32 19.00 5.05 -19.80
N ALA A 33 19.40 5.60 -18.65
CA ALA A 33 18.97 5.13 -17.34
C ALA A 33 17.45 5.13 -17.23
N THR A 34 16.81 6.24 -17.56
CA THR A 34 15.35 6.39 -17.48
C THR A 34 14.64 5.36 -18.36
N ARG A 35 15.14 5.10 -19.57
CA ARG A 35 14.55 4.11 -20.48
C ARG A 35 14.69 2.68 -19.96
N VAL A 36 15.89 2.29 -19.52
CA VAL A 36 16.14 0.94 -19.00
C VAL A 36 15.33 0.71 -17.72
N VAL A 37 15.31 1.68 -16.81
CA VAL A 37 14.56 1.57 -15.56
C VAL A 37 13.05 1.52 -15.80
N ARG A 38 12.52 2.30 -16.76
CA ARG A 38 11.09 2.21 -17.13
C ARG A 38 10.71 0.88 -17.75
N ALA A 39 11.60 0.27 -18.54
CA ALA A 39 11.32 -0.99 -19.23
C ALA A 39 11.42 -2.19 -18.29
N ASP A 40 12.52 -2.30 -17.54
CA ASP A 40 12.88 -3.55 -16.87
C ASP A 40 12.54 -3.54 -15.37
N HIS A 41 12.59 -2.37 -14.73
CA HIS A 41 12.62 -2.25 -13.27
C HIS A 41 11.33 -1.67 -12.67
N LEU A 42 10.70 -0.69 -13.33
CA LEU A 42 9.43 -0.10 -12.86
C LEU A 42 8.27 -1.12 -12.79
N PRO A 43 8.04 -2.00 -13.78
CA PRO A 43 6.94 -2.96 -13.70
C PRO A 43 7.08 -3.92 -12.52
N MET A 44 8.33 -4.33 -12.21
CA MET A 44 8.62 -5.18 -11.05
C MET A 44 8.40 -4.43 -9.72
N CYS A 45 8.83 -3.17 -9.62
CA CYS A 45 8.55 -2.35 -8.45
C CYS A 45 7.04 -2.20 -8.20
N GLN A 46 6.26 -1.88 -9.25
CA GLN A 46 4.82 -1.68 -9.14
C GLN A 46 4.10 -2.96 -8.70
N ARG A 47 4.50 -4.12 -9.24
CA ARG A 47 3.96 -5.43 -8.81
C ARG A 47 4.25 -5.69 -7.34
N ASN A 48 5.51 -5.57 -6.91
CA ASN A 48 5.89 -5.80 -5.52
C ASN A 48 5.19 -4.84 -4.56
N PHE A 49 5.08 -3.56 -4.94
CA PHE A 49 4.34 -2.56 -4.16
C PHE A 49 2.86 -2.91 -4.03
N SER A 50 2.23 -3.35 -5.13
CA SER A 50 0.83 -3.75 -5.11
C SER A 50 0.59 -4.97 -4.22
N GLU A 51 1.46 -5.99 -4.28
CA GLU A 51 1.39 -7.18 -3.44
C GLU A 51 1.58 -6.83 -1.96
N MET A 52 2.56 -5.99 -1.64
CA MET A 52 2.80 -5.53 -0.28
C MET A 52 1.60 -4.74 0.27
N THR A 53 1.00 -3.87 -0.55
CA THR A 53 -0.18 -3.07 -0.17
C THR A 53 -1.39 -3.96 0.06
N LEU A 54 -1.62 -4.95 -0.80
CA LEU A 54 -2.70 -5.92 -0.64
C LEU A 54 -2.50 -6.80 0.59
N ASN A 55 -1.28 -7.24 0.87
CA ASN A 55 -0.97 -8.03 2.07
C ASN A 55 -1.13 -7.19 3.34
N ALA A 56 -0.74 -5.92 3.34
CA ALA A 56 -0.97 -5.01 4.45
C ALA A 56 -2.47 -4.76 4.67
N ALA A 57 -3.26 -4.63 3.60
CA ALA A 57 -4.71 -4.50 3.69
C ALA A 57 -5.37 -5.76 4.26
N LYS A 58 -4.92 -6.96 3.86
CA LYS A 58 -5.38 -8.24 4.43
C LYS A 58 -5.11 -8.31 5.93
N ARG A 59 -3.90 -7.98 6.37
CA ARG A 59 -3.56 -7.95 7.81
C ARG A 59 -4.46 -6.98 8.59
N LYS A 60 -4.65 -5.77 8.07
CA LYS A 60 -5.57 -4.79 8.68
C LYS A 60 -7.02 -5.31 8.75
N ALA A 61 -7.45 -6.06 7.75
CA ALA A 61 -8.79 -6.66 7.73
C ALA A 61 -8.92 -7.84 8.71
N GLU A 62 -7.87 -8.64 8.89
CA GLU A 62 -7.81 -9.74 9.87
C GLU A 62 -7.71 -9.23 11.32
N GLU A 63 -7.06 -8.09 11.52
CA GLU A 63 -6.96 -7.41 12.83
C GLU A 63 -8.22 -6.66 13.23
N LEU A 64 -9.20 -6.50 12.33
CA LEU A 64 -10.47 -5.87 12.68
C LEU A 64 -11.17 -6.73 13.73
N PRO A 65 -11.53 -6.16 14.90
CA PRO A 65 -12.29 -6.91 15.89
C PRO A 65 -13.61 -7.35 15.24
N PRO A 66 -14.03 -8.61 15.42
CA PRO A 66 -15.34 -9.03 14.97
C PRO A 66 -16.40 -8.12 15.60
N PRO A 67 -17.53 -7.86 14.92
CA PRO A 67 -18.60 -7.07 15.50
C PRO A 67 -18.92 -7.66 16.87
N ALA A 68 -18.93 -6.82 17.91
CA ALA A 68 -19.13 -7.22 19.29
C ALA A 68 -20.58 -7.67 19.51
N VAL A 69 -20.91 -8.82 18.93
CA VAL A 69 -22.17 -9.53 19.17
C VAL A 69 -21.83 -10.52 20.27
N ASP A 70 -22.20 -10.16 21.49
CA ASP A 70 -21.92 -10.97 22.67
C ASP A 70 -22.69 -12.29 22.53
N ALA A 71 -21.97 -13.40 22.31
CA ALA A 71 -22.56 -14.71 22.05
C ALA A 71 -23.51 -15.16 23.18
N SER A 72 -23.25 -14.72 24.41
CA SER A 72 -24.12 -14.97 25.57
C SER A 72 -25.46 -14.22 25.45
N LYS A 73 -25.44 -12.97 24.97
CA LYS A 73 -26.64 -12.16 24.74
C LYS A 73 -27.41 -12.62 23.51
N GLU A 74 -26.73 -13.17 22.50
CA GLU A 74 -27.39 -13.72 21.33
C GLU A 74 -28.13 -15.04 21.66
N MET A 75 -27.54 -15.88 22.51
CA MET A 75 -28.19 -17.08 23.04
C MET A 75 -29.35 -16.74 23.99
N ALA A 76 -29.21 -15.71 24.83
CA ALA A 76 -30.29 -15.22 25.67
C ALA A 76 -31.44 -14.63 24.84
N ALA A 77 -31.13 -13.84 23.81
CA ALA A 77 -32.12 -13.26 22.91
C ALA A 77 -32.88 -14.33 22.11
N SER A 78 -32.21 -15.42 21.68
CA SER A 78 -32.88 -16.52 20.98
C SER A 78 -33.79 -17.34 21.90
N GLN A 79 -33.38 -17.61 23.15
CA GLN A 79 -34.24 -18.25 24.15
C GLN A 79 -35.46 -17.39 24.49
N LEU A 80 -35.28 -16.08 24.63
CA LEU A 80 -36.36 -15.14 24.90
C LEU A 80 -37.35 -15.04 23.74
N ARG A 81 -36.88 -15.03 22.48
CA ARG A 81 -37.77 -15.13 21.30
C ARG A 81 -38.54 -16.45 21.29
N ALA A 82 -37.88 -17.57 21.59
CA ALA A 82 -38.56 -18.87 21.67
C ALA A 82 -39.62 -18.94 22.79
N LEU A 83 -39.40 -18.24 23.90
CA LEU A 83 -40.39 -18.07 24.98
C LEU A 83 -41.55 -17.15 24.56
N GLN A 84 -41.26 -16.09 23.81
CA GLN A 84 -42.26 -15.14 23.31
C GLN A 84 -43.15 -15.76 22.22
N ASP A 85 -42.58 -16.61 21.36
CA ASP A 85 -43.29 -17.34 20.31
C ASP A 85 -44.05 -18.57 20.82
N ASN A 86 -43.99 -18.85 22.12
CA ASN A 86 -44.68 -19.98 22.74
C ASN A 86 -46.18 -19.66 22.89
N PRO A 87 -47.11 -20.54 22.45
CA PRO A 87 -48.56 -20.26 22.43
C PRO A 87 -49.15 -19.90 23.81
N MET A 88 -48.56 -20.41 24.90
CA MET A 88 -48.94 -20.04 26.27
C MET A 88 -48.73 -18.54 26.57
N MET A 89 -47.62 -17.95 26.09
CA MET A 89 -47.34 -16.52 26.29
C MET A 89 -48.24 -15.64 25.43
N GLN A 90 -48.58 -16.07 24.21
CA GLN A 90 -49.56 -15.38 23.37
C GLN A 90 -50.96 -15.38 24.00
N GLU A 91 -51.36 -16.48 24.63
CA GLU A 91 -52.65 -16.58 25.35
C GLU A 91 -52.67 -15.69 26.61
N LEU A 92 -51.56 -15.64 27.35
CA LEU A 92 -51.40 -14.76 28.51
C LEU A 92 -51.45 -13.27 28.13
N ASN A 93 -50.88 -12.93 26.97
CA ASN A 93 -50.91 -11.57 26.44
C ASN A 93 -52.31 -11.19 25.93
N ARG A 94 -53.03 -12.14 25.30
CA ARG A 94 -54.44 -11.98 24.91
C ARG A 94 -55.37 -11.75 26.09
N MET A 95 -55.07 -12.35 27.26
CA MET A 95 -55.80 -12.13 28.51
C MET A 95 -55.41 -10.82 29.22
N GLY A 96 -54.50 -10.02 28.68
CA GLY A 96 -54.07 -8.73 29.25
C GLY A 96 -53.15 -8.85 30.48
N LEU A 97 -52.86 -10.08 30.92
CA LEU A 97 -52.02 -10.35 32.10
C LEU A 97 -50.53 -10.06 31.83
N GLY A 98 -50.05 -10.21 30.59
CA GLY A 98 -48.67 -9.87 30.21
C GLY A 98 -48.30 -8.40 30.46
N GLN A 99 -49.27 -7.49 30.27
CA GLN A 99 -49.12 -6.05 30.51
C GLN A 99 -49.23 -5.70 32.00
N ALA A 100 -50.05 -6.42 32.76
CA ALA A 100 -50.24 -6.23 34.21
C ALA A 100 -49.00 -6.55 35.06
N PHE A 101 -48.13 -7.45 34.58
CA PHE A 101 -46.86 -7.80 35.25
C PHE A 101 -45.64 -7.01 34.71
N GLY A 102 -45.80 -6.12 33.71
CA GLY A 102 -44.71 -5.30 33.17
C GLY A 102 -43.59 -6.08 32.45
N ILE A 103 -43.77 -7.39 32.27
CA ILE A 103 -42.79 -8.32 31.68
C ILE A 103 -42.61 -8.01 30.19
N ASP A 104 -43.69 -7.73 29.46
CA ASP A 104 -43.63 -7.46 28.02
C ASP A 104 -42.90 -6.17 27.64
N GLN A 105 -43.04 -5.11 28.46
CA GLN A 105 -42.49 -3.79 28.12
C GLN A 105 -40.97 -3.73 28.34
N THR A 106 -40.48 -4.38 29.41
CA THR A 106 -39.05 -4.44 29.73
C THR A 106 -38.31 -5.41 28.80
N LEU A 107 -38.90 -6.56 28.49
CA LEU A 107 -38.34 -7.51 27.53
C LEU A 107 -38.24 -6.93 26.11
N ASN A 108 -39.32 -6.35 25.59
CA ASN A 108 -39.29 -5.75 24.25
C ASN A 108 -38.30 -4.57 24.17
N MET A 109 -38.14 -3.77 25.23
CA MET A 109 -37.12 -2.72 25.24
C MET A 109 -35.70 -3.29 25.21
N SER A 110 -35.40 -4.33 25.98
CA SER A 110 -34.07 -4.96 26.00
C SER A 110 -33.70 -5.60 24.66
N LEU A 111 -34.65 -6.28 24.00
CA LEU A 111 -34.47 -6.86 22.68
C LEU A 111 -34.24 -5.78 21.61
N ARG A 112 -35.02 -4.70 21.63
CA ARG A 112 -34.83 -3.56 20.70
C ARG A 112 -33.48 -2.89 20.88
N GLN A 113 -33.08 -2.60 22.12
CA GLN A 113 -31.76 -2.02 22.41
C GLN A 113 -30.62 -2.93 21.95
N TYR A 114 -30.77 -4.25 22.11
CA TYR A 114 -29.78 -5.22 21.64
C TYR A 114 -29.71 -5.29 20.10
N GLU A 115 -30.86 -5.30 19.42
CA GLU A 115 -30.91 -5.28 17.95
C GLU A 115 -30.31 -4.00 17.37
N GLU A 116 -30.58 -2.84 17.98
CA GLU A 116 -29.99 -1.56 17.60
C GLU A 116 -28.46 -1.57 17.80
N GLN A 117 -27.96 -2.07 18.93
CA GLN A 117 -26.52 -2.21 19.16
C GLN A 117 -25.86 -3.16 18.17
N LYS A 118 -26.51 -4.29 17.84
CA LYS A 118 -26.02 -5.25 16.84
C LYS A 118 -25.94 -4.60 15.46
N ARG A 119 -26.98 -3.87 15.04
CA ARG A 119 -26.98 -3.14 13.77
C ARG A 119 -25.87 -2.09 13.73
N ALA A 120 -25.73 -1.28 14.78
CA ALA A 120 -24.68 -0.27 14.88
C ALA A 120 -23.27 -0.88 14.84
N ALA A 121 -23.05 -2.03 15.49
CA ALA A 121 -21.78 -2.75 15.46
C ALA A 121 -21.45 -3.31 14.07
N ILE A 122 -22.44 -3.90 13.39
CA ILE A 122 -22.30 -4.39 12.00
C ILE A 122 -22.01 -3.22 11.05
N GLU A 123 -22.74 -2.11 11.18
CA GLU A 123 -22.52 -0.91 10.37
C GLU A 123 -21.14 -0.27 10.62
N ALA A 124 -20.66 -0.25 11.87
CA ALA A 124 -19.32 0.22 12.20
C ALA A 124 -18.24 -0.68 11.60
N TYR A 125 -18.43 -2.00 11.66
CA TYR A 125 -17.54 -2.97 11.04
C TYR A 125 -17.51 -2.80 9.50
N ASN A 126 -18.68 -2.74 8.86
CA ASN A 126 -18.79 -2.55 7.41
C ASN A 126 -18.13 -1.24 6.95
N ARG A 127 -18.36 -0.14 7.67
CA ARG A 127 -17.67 1.14 7.39
C ARG A 127 -16.16 1.04 7.54
N SER A 128 -15.67 0.25 8.49
CA SER A 128 -14.23 0.04 8.68
C SER A 128 -13.63 -0.76 7.53
N VAL A 129 -14.32 -1.81 7.08
CA VAL A 129 -13.94 -2.59 5.89
C VAL A 129 -13.94 -1.71 4.63
N GLU A 130 -14.96 -0.87 4.44
CA GLU A 130 -15.02 0.08 3.32
C GLU A 130 -13.87 1.08 3.34
N ARG A 131 -13.53 1.63 4.51
CA ARG A 131 -12.37 2.52 4.66
C ARG A 131 -11.07 1.81 4.28
N ILE A 132 -10.84 0.59 4.76
CA ILE A 132 -9.65 -0.18 4.40
C ILE A 132 -9.59 -0.39 2.89
N LYS A 133 -10.71 -0.72 2.24
CA LYS A 133 -10.78 -0.86 0.77
C LYS A 133 -10.46 0.45 0.05
N ALA A 134 -11.04 1.57 0.48
CA ALA A 134 -10.82 2.88 -0.12
C ALA A 134 -9.36 3.36 0.05
N ASP A 135 -8.79 3.18 1.25
CA ASP A 135 -7.38 3.51 1.54
C ASP A 135 -6.44 2.63 0.71
N THR A 136 -6.75 1.35 0.58
CA THR A 136 -5.98 0.41 -0.25
C THR A 136 -6.01 0.82 -1.71
N ALA A 137 -7.20 1.12 -2.26
CA ALA A 137 -7.33 1.58 -3.65
C ALA A 137 -6.55 2.88 -3.90
N THR A 138 -6.64 3.83 -2.97
CA THR A 138 -5.88 5.09 -3.03
C THR A 138 -4.37 4.84 -2.99
N THR A 139 -3.92 3.94 -2.13
CA THR A 139 -2.50 3.59 -2.00
C THR A 139 -1.99 2.86 -3.24
N LEU A 140 -2.77 1.94 -3.81
CA LEU A 140 -2.44 1.26 -5.07
C LEU A 140 -2.34 2.25 -6.24
N GLY A 141 -3.19 3.28 -6.27
CA GLY A 141 -3.11 4.35 -7.26
C GLY A 141 -1.78 5.12 -7.23
N LYS A 142 -1.11 5.18 -6.07
CA LYS A 142 0.18 5.85 -5.88
C LYS A 142 1.39 4.99 -6.25
N ALA A 143 1.19 3.74 -6.68
CA ALA A 143 2.28 2.82 -7.00
C ALA A 143 3.22 3.39 -8.08
N GLY A 144 2.65 4.09 -9.07
CA GLY A 144 3.42 4.76 -10.12
C GLY A 144 4.35 5.84 -9.58
N ASP A 145 3.83 6.72 -8.71
CA ASP A 145 4.58 7.84 -8.15
C ASP A 145 5.68 7.38 -7.18
N VAL A 146 5.37 6.39 -6.33
CA VAL A 146 6.34 5.82 -5.39
C VAL A 146 7.47 5.14 -6.15
N CYS A 147 7.16 4.26 -7.11
CA CYS A 147 8.18 3.57 -7.89
C CYS A 147 8.95 4.52 -8.82
N GLY A 148 8.31 5.56 -9.36
CA GLY A 148 8.96 6.62 -10.11
C GLY A 148 9.98 7.38 -9.26
N CYS A 149 9.61 7.80 -8.05
CA CYS A 149 10.53 8.46 -7.14
C CYS A 149 11.72 7.56 -6.75
N VAL A 150 11.48 6.27 -6.49
CA VAL A 150 12.55 5.32 -6.15
C VAL A 150 13.51 5.16 -7.33
N ALA A 151 12.97 5.02 -8.53
CA ALA A 151 13.74 4.97 -9.77
C ALA A 151 14.61 6.22 -9.95
N ASP A 152 14.01 7.41 -9.85
CA ASP A 152 14.73 8.67 -10.03
C ASP A 152 15.85 8.84 -9.01
N THR A 153 15.59 8.48 -7.75
CA THR A 153 16.58 8.53 -6.69
C THR A 153 17.72 7.53 -6.95
N ALA A 154 17.41 6.28 -7.31
CA ALA A 154 18.42 5.28 -7.65
C ALA A 154 19.25 5.69 -8.88
N ILE A 155 18.64 6.28 -9.91
CA ILE A 155 19.34 6.81 -11.08
C ILE A 155 20.28 7.96 -10.68
N SER A 156 19.84 8.85 -9.79
CA SER A 156 20.66 9.97 -9.33
C SER A 156 21.93 9.50 -8.60
N GLU A 157 21.82 8.42 -7.82
CA GLU A 157 22.93 7.84 -7.08
C GLU A 157 23.89 7.05 -7.99
N THR A 158 23.39 6.45 -9.07
CA THR A 158 24.21 5.69 -10.04
C THR A 158 24.51 6.46 -11.32
N ARG A 159 24.47 7.80 -11.28
CA ARG A 159 24.61 8.66 -12.47
C ARG A 159 25.94 8.45 -13.19
N THR A 160 27.01 8.29 -12.44
CA THR A 160 28.37 8.09 -12.98
C THR A 160 28.47 6.75 -13.71
N GLU A 161 27.83 5.72 -13.17
CA GLU A 161 27.83 4.37 -13.72
C GLU A 161 27.00 4.31 -15.00
N TRP A 162 25.87 5.01 -15.05
CA TRP A 162 25.10 5.19 -16.28
C TRP A 162 25.89 5.92 -17.36
N ALA A 163 26.67 6.92 -16.99
CA ALA A 163 27.56 7.63 -17.91
C ALA A 163 28.68 6.74 -18.46
N ILE A 164 29.24 5.86 -17.63
CA ILE A 164 30.25 4.87 -18.06
C ILE A 164 29.61 3.84 -19.00
N PHE A 165 28.42 3.33 -18.64
CA PHE A 165 27.70 2.37 -19.47
C PHE A 165 27.32 2.97 -20.83
N SER A 166 26.75 4.18 -20.86
CA SER A 166 26.39 4.84 -22.12
C SER A 166 27.63 5.26 -22.92
N GLY A 167 28.65 5.78 -22.24
CA GLY A 167 29.90 6.24 -22.86
C GLY A 167 30.73 5.12 -23.46
N THR A 168 30.55 3.89 -22.98
CA THR A 168 31.15 2.67 -23.55
C THR A 168 30.20 1.92 -24.49
N LEU A 169 29.05 2.51 -24.84
CA LEU A 169 28.02 1.90 -25.68
C LEU A 169 27.55 0.53 -25.15
N GLY A 170 27.58 0.34 -23.84
CA GLY A 170 27.19 -0.89 -23.17
C GLY A 170 28.27 -1.98 -23.10
N LEU A 171 29.49 -1.73 -23.59
CA LEU A 171 30.60 -2.70 -23.48
C LEU A 171 30.99 -2.97 -22.03
N ILE A 172 30.93 -1.94 -21.17
CA ILE A 172 31.21 -2.07 -19.75
C ILE A 172 29.92 -1.87 -18.97
N ARG A 173 29.51 -2.88 -18.19
CA ARG A 173 28.42 -2.78 -17.21
C ARG A 173 28.99 -2.74 -15.79
N PRO A 174 29.10 -1.55 -15.17
CA PRO A 174 29.52 -1.38 -13.78
C PRO A 174 28.71 -2.26 -12.80
N ALA A 175 29.33 -2.68 -11.70
CA ALA A 175 28.69 -3.50 -10.68
C ALA A 175 27.40 -2.87 -10.11
N PRO A 176 27.33 -1.55 -9.84
CA PRO A 176 26.09 -0.92 -9.35
C PRO A 176 24.92 -1.00 -10.33
N LEU A 177 25.19 -1.09 -11.64
CA LEU A 177 24.15 -1.30 -12.66
C LEU A 177 23.71 -2.76 -12.78
N LYS A 178 24.58 -3.71 -12.42
CA LYS A 178 24.19 -5.14 -12.33
C LYS A 178 23.32 -5.40 -11.11
N ALA A 179 23.59 -4.69 -10.01
CA ALA A 179 22.83 -4.76 -8.76
C ALA A 179 21.79 -3.63 -8.64
N PHE A 180 21.29 -3.10 -9.77
CA PHE A 180 20.39 -1.95 -9.76
C PHE A 180 19.07 -2.25 -9.03
N ASP A 181 18.56 -3.48 -9.13
CA ASP A 181 17.40 -3.95 -8.38
C ASP A 181 17.60 -3.87 -6.86
N GLU A 182 18.77 -4.28 -6.37
CA GLU A 182 19.11 -4.17 -4.94
C GLU A 182 19.17 -2.71 -4.51
N ARG A 183 19.66 -1.82 -5.38
CA ARG A 183 19.72 -0.39 -5.09
C ARG A 183 18.32 0.23 -5.00
N MET A 184 17.44 -0.10 -5.94
CA MET A 184 16.03 0.31 -5.84
C MET A 184 15.37 -0.22 -4.57
N ALA A 185 15.64 -1.49 -4.20
CA ALA A 185 15.09 -2.08 -2.98
C ALA A 185 15.59 -1.37 -1.71
N GLN A 186 16.88 -0.99 -1.67
CA GLN A 186 17.45 -0.19 -0.58
C GLN A 186 16.79 1.18 -0.48
N THR A 187 16.64 1.87 -1.61
CA THR A 187 15.99 3.20 -1.68
C THR A 187 14.52 3.12 -1.29
N PHE A 188 13.82 2.06 -1.69
CA PHE A 188 12.45 1.80 -1.26
C PHE A 188 12.37 1.55 0.26
N GLY A 189 13.24 0.68 0.80
CA GLY A 189 13.29 0.37 2.23
C GLY A 189 13.67 1.56 3.11
N ALA A 190 14.43 2.53 2.59
CA ALA A 190 14.75 3.77 3.27
C ALA A 190 13.53 4.72 3.42
N GLY A 191 12.41 4.45 2.75
CA GLY A 191 11.16 5.18 2.92
C GLY A 191 11.13 6.61 2.35
N VAL A 192 12.19 7.01 1.64
CA VAL A 192 12.38 8.38 1.11
C VAL A 192 11.24 8.80 0.17
N CYS A 193 10.67 7.84 -0.56
CA CYS A 193 9.65 8.07 -1.59
C CYS A 193 8.21 7.84 -1.11
N SER A 194 8.01 7.19 0.04
CA SER A 194 6.69 6.94 0.62
C SER A 194 6.05 8.22 1.18
N ALA A 195 6.87 9.16 1.67
CA ALA A 195 6.42 10.45 2.18
C ALA A 195 6.03 11.45 1.07
N LYS A 196 6.67 11.35 -0.11
CA LYS A 196 6.41 12.25 -1.25
C LYS A 196 5.06 11.99 -1.93
N ALA A 197 4.52 10.78 -1.84
CA ALA A 197 3.22 10.44 -2.45
C ALA A 197 2.00 10.95 -1.63
N GLY A 198 2.23 11.75 -0.58
CA GLY A 198 1.19 12.34 0.27
C GLY A 198 1.21 13.87 0.34
N ALA A 199 2.06 14.53 -0.45
CA ALA A 199 2.18 15.99 -0.53
C ALA A 199 1.54 16.54 -1.80
#